data_AF-A0A1D9LD85-F1
#
_entry.id   AF-A0A1D9LD85-F1
#
_cell.length_a   1.000
_cell.length_b   1.000
_cell.length_c   1.000
_cell.angle_alpha   90.00
_cell.angle_beta   90.00
_cell.angle_gamma   90.00
#
_symmetry.space_group_name_H-M   'P 1'
#
loop_
_entity.id
_entity.type
_entity.pdbx_description
1 polymer ?
#
loop_
_entity_poly.entity_id
_entity_poly.type
_entity_poly.pdbx_seq_one_letter_code
_entity_poly.pdbx_strand_id
1 'polypeptide(L)'
;MAQAAETPVLPDGAYGFDWYGATPCRKIGKADLRRFQTCENGGSGFGHVQPLLTCRHGKNDEWVIYANKAQCREEHETMEANAP
;
A
#
# COMPACT_ATOMS: atom_id res chain seq x y z
N MET A 1 -24.83 -4.58 10.58
CA MET A 1 -24.66 -3.17 10.16
C MET A 1 -23.54 -3.17 9.14
N ALA A 2 -23.82 -2.93 7.86
CA ALA A 2 -22.80 -2.89 6.83
C ALA A 2 -21.96 -1.63 7.08
N GLN A 3 -20.73 -1.82 7.53
CA GLN A 3 -19.77 -0.73 7.68
C GLN A 3 -19.55 -0.18 6.27
N ALA A 4 -20.08 1.01 6.00
CA ALA A 4 -19.71 1.75 4.81
C ALA A 4 -18.17 1.76 4.82
N ALA A 5 -17.56 1.29 3.74
CA ALA A 5 -16.12 1.38 3.56
C ALA A 5 -15.77 2.87 3.55
N GLU A 6 -15.56 3.43 4.74
CA GLU A 6 -15.00 4.76 4.95
C GLU A 6 -13.70 4.73 4.16
N THR A 7 -13.65 5.50 3.07
CA THR A 7 -12.46 5.56 2.24
C THR A 7 -11.31 5.90 3.17
N PRO A 8 -10.31 5.02 3.31
CA PRO A 8 -9.33 5.17 4.37
C PRO A 8 -8.64 6.52 4.20
N VAL A 9 -8.55 7.26 5.31
CA VAL A 9 -8.01 8.61 5.29
C VAL A 9 -6.51 8.50 5.05
N LEU A 10 -6.08 8.81 3.83
CA LEU A 10 -4.68 8.93 3.51
C LEU A 10 -4.10 10.21 4.11
N PRO A 11 -2.95 10.13 4.81
CA PRO A 11 -2.20 11.32 5.16
C PRO A 11 -1.74 12.06 3.89
N ASP A 12 -1.62 13.38 3.99
CA ASP A 12 -1.04 14.21 2.94
C ASP A 12 0.41 13.79 2.69
N GLY A 13 0.61 12.99 1.64
CA GLY A 13 1.92 12.39 1.35
C GLY A 13 2.03 10.91 1.62
N ALA A 14 0.93 10.14 1.58
CA ALA A 14 1.01 8.69 1.51
C ALA A 14 1.74 8.23 0.22
N TYR A 15 2.53 7.17 0.35
CA TYR A 15 3.24 6.54 -0.76
C TYR A 15 3.01 5.04 -0.72
N GLY A 16 3.01 4.39 -1.89
CA GLY A 16 2.90 2.94 -1.98
C GLY A 16 3.62 2.39 -3.20
N PHE A 17 3.79 1.08 -3.18
CA PHE A 17 4.37 0.30 -4.27
C PHE A 17 3.53 -0.97 -4.49
N ASP A 18 3.72 -1.59 -5.66
CA ASP A 18 3.07 -2.85 -6.02
C ASP A 18 3.93 -4.01 -5.50
N TRP A 19 3.32 -4.86 -4.67
CA TRP A 19 3.95 -6.01 -4.03
C TRP A 19 4.38 -7.09 -5.04
N TYR A 20 3.65 -7.21 -6.15
CA TYR A 20 3.90 -8.23 -7.17
C TYR A 20 4.65 -7.72 -8.40
N GLY A 21 5.01 -6.44 -8.43
CA GLY A 21 5.58 -5.82 -9.62
C GLY A 21 6.73 -4.88 -9.29
N ALA A 22 7.40 -4.41 -10.35
CA ALA A 22 8.57 -3.55 -10.24
C ALA A 22 8.19 -2.06 -10.10
N THR A 23 6.99 -1.74 -9.60
CA THR A 23 6.55 -0.35 -9.51
C THR A 23 7.19 0.28 -8.29
N PRO A 24 8.12 1.24 -8.46
CA PRO A 24 8.78 1.86 -7.32
C PRO A 24 7.80 2.66 -6.49
N CYS A 25 8.21 2.91 -5.24
CA CYS A 25 7.49 3.75 -4.30
C CYS A 25 7.04 5.09 -4.93
N ARG A 26 5.73 5.26 -5.09
CA ARG A 26 5.10 6.47 -5.66
C ARG A 26 4.04 7.04 -4.75
N LYS A 27 3.74 8.32 -4.95
CA LYS A 27 2.69 8.99 -4.17
C LYS A 27 1.33 8.37 -4.52
N ILE A 28 0.55 8.09 -3.48
CA ILE A 28 -0.81 7.55 -3.59
C ILE A 28 -1.78 8.61 -3.11
N GLY A 29 -2.73 8.96 -3.96
CA GLY A 29 -3.81 9.89 -3.63
C GLY A 29 -5.17 9.22 -3.53
N LYS A 30 -6.17 10.01 -3.15
CA LYS A 30 -7.58 9.57 -3.12
C LYS A 30 -8.07 9.05 -4.49
N ALA A 31 -7.52 9.56 -5.59
CA ALA A 31 -7.87 9.11 -6.93
C ALA A 31 -7.33 7.69 -7.23
N ASP A 32 -6.14 7.36 -6.72
CA ASP A 32 -5.58 6.01 -6.85
C ASP A 32 -6.37 5.01 -6.01
N LEU A 33 -6.79 5.39 -4.79
CA LEU A 33 -7.62 4.53 -3.94
C LEU A 33 -8.92 4.07 -4.60
N ARG A 34 -9.53 4.92 -5.43
CA ARG A 34 -10.76 4.58 -6.17
C ARG A 34 -10.56 3.47 -7.20
N ARG A 35 -9.31 3.17 -7.58
CA ARG A 35 -8.99 2.09 -8.52
C ARG A 35 -8.92 0.74 -7.82
N PHE A 36 -8.64 0.72 -6.52
CA PHE A 36 -8.58 -0.51 -5.75
C PHE A 36 -10.00 -0.99 -5.40
N GLN A 37 -10.20 -2.30 -5.47
CA GLN A 37 -11.48 -2.93 -5.15
C GLN A 37 -11.65 -3.09 -3.65
N THR A 38 -10.55 -3.43 -2.96
CA THR A 38 -10.52 -3.61 -1.50
C THR A 38 -9.30 -2.90 -0.94
N CYS A 39 -9.46 -2.24 0.19
CA CYS A 39 -8.36 -1.68 0.97
C CYS A 39 -8.58 -2.06 2.44
N GLU A 40 -7.59 -2.70 3.03
CA GLU A 40 -7.59 -3.11 4.42
C GLU A 40 -6.63 -2.20 5.19
N ASN A 41 -7.01 -1.81 6.41
CA ASN A 41 -6.13 -1.06 7.32
C ASN A 41 -5.07 -2.01 7.87
N GLY A 42 -3.80 -1.60 7.80
CA GLY A 42 -2.71 -2.52 8.06
C GLY A 42 -2.56 -3.56 6.95
N GLY A 43 -1.57 -4.44 7.10
CA GLY A 43 -1.35 -5.54 6.17
C GLY A 43 0.03 -6.16 6.31
N SER A 44 0.40 -6.97 5.32
CA SER A 44 1.66 -7.71 5.28
C SER A 44 2.81 -6.80 4.85
N GLY A 45 3.32 -5.99 5.77
CA GLY A 45 4.64 -5.35 5.62
C GLY A 45 5.78 -6.29 5.99
N PHE A 46 7.02 -5.87 5.75
CA PHE A 46 8.19 -6.60 6.22
C PHE A 46 8.45 -6.28 7.68
N GLY A 47 8.01 -7.16 8.59
CA GLY A 47 8.49 -7.36 9.97
C GLY A 47 8.45 -6.18 10.97
N HIS A 48 9.00 -5.03 10.62
CA HIS A 48 9.20 -3.86 11.49
C HIS A 48 8.34 -2.65 11.09
N VAL A 49 7.91 -2.55 9.83
CA VAL A 49 7.07 -1.44 9.37
C VAL A 49 5.73 -1.98 8.88
N GLN A 50 4.65 -1.63 9.57
CA GLN A 50 3.31 -1.95 9.10
C GLN A 50 2.86 -0.94 8.04
N PRO A 51 2.33 -1.40 6.90
CA PRO A 51 1.70 -0.50 5.96
C PRO A 51 0.49 0.15 6.61
N LEU A 52 0.21 1.38 6.22
CA LEU A 52 -1.02 2.08 6.57
C LEU A 52 -2.23 1.33 5.98
N LEU A 53 -2.11 0.94 4.71
CA LEU A 53 -3.14 0.22 3.97
C LEU A 53 -2.52 -0.83 3.07
N THR A 54 -3.19 -1.96 2.95
CA THR A 54 -2.98 -2.89 1.85
C THR A 54 -4.21 -2.86 0.95
N CYS A 55 -4.02 -2.36 -0.26
CA CYS A 55 -5.08 -2.23 -1.26
C CYS A 55 -4.88 -3.24 -2.38
N ARG A 56 -5.97 -3.82 -2.89
CA ARG A 56 -5.92 -4.82 -3.96
C ARG A 56 -6.83 -4.45 -5.11
N HIS A 57 -6.35 -4.70 -6.32
CA HIS A 57 -7.13 -4.64 -7.54
C HIS A 57 -7.18 -6.02 -8.20
N GLY A 58 -7.96 -6.92 -7.60
CA GLY A 58 -7.99 -8.34 -8.00
C GLY A 58 -6.94 -9.17 -7.27
N LYS A 59 -6.49 -10.27 -7.88
CA LYS A 59 -5.64 -11.28 -7.22
C LYS A 59 -4.13 -11.06 -7.38
N ASN A 60 -3.70 -10.29 -8.37
CA ASN A 60 -2.29 -10.15 -8.76
C ASN A 60 -1.81 -8.69 -8.76
N ASP A 61 -2.54 -7.81 -8.08
CA ASP A 61 -2.28 -6.38 -8.04
C ASP A 61 -2.54 -5.95 -6.60
N GLU A 62 -1.49 -6.02 -5.79
CA GLU A 62 -1.52 -5.75 -4.36
C GLU A 62 -0.59 -4.59 -4.07
N TRP A 63 -1.14 -3.51 -3.55
CA TRP A 63 -0.42 -2.30 -3.20
C TRP A 63 -0.31 -2.17 -1.70
N VAL A 64 0.90 -2.02 -1.22
CA VAL A 64 1.17 -1.63 0.16
C VAL A 64 1.44 -0.14 0.21
N ILE A 65 0.68 0.56 1.07
CA ILE A 65 0.69 2.02 1.18
C ILE A 65 1.15 2.38 2.59
N TYR A 66 2.11 3.29 2.67
CA TYR A 66 2.72 3.80 3.89
C TYR A 66 2.44 5.29 4.06
N ALA A 67 2.59 5.77 5.30
CA ALA A 67 2.29 7.15 5.66
C ALA A 67 3.27 8.16 5.04
N ASN A 68 4.49 7.75 4.71
CA ASN A 68 5.50 8.62 4.12
C ASN A 68 6.41 7.88 3.11
N LYS A 69 7.16 8.67 2.34
CA LYS A 69 8.06 8.17 1.29
C LYS A 69 9.21 7.32 1.83
N ALA A 70 9.74 7.62 3.01
CA ALA A 70 10.89 6.92 3.56
C ALA A 70 10.54 5.47 3.89
N GLN A 71 9.41 5.25 4.59
CA GLN A 71 8.88 3.91 4.90
C GLN A 71 8.62 3.10 3.63
N CYS A 72 7.92 3.69 2.67
CA CYS A 72 7.60 3.00 1.42
C CYS A 72 8.86 2.65 0.60
N ARG A 73 9.92 3.46 0.66
CA ARG A 73 11.20 3.15 0.01
C ARG A 73 11.95 2.02 0.72
N GLU A 74 12.08 2.10 2.05
CA GLU A 74 12.75 1.08 2.86
C GLU A 74 12.10 -0.30 2.68
N GLU A 75 10.77 -0.33 2.66
CA GLU A 75 10.00 -1.56 2.49
C GLU A 75 10.04 -2.07 1.05
N HIS A 76 10.08 -1.18 0.05
CA HIS A 76 10.31 -1.59 -1.34
C HIS A 76 11.71 -2.18 -1.54
N GLU A 77 12.75 -1.55 -0.98
CA GLU A 77 14.13 -2.05 -1.01
C GLU A 77 14.22 -3.41 -0.29
N THR A 78 13.50 -3.58 0.83
CA THR A 78 13.40 -4.85 1.56
C THR A 78 12.66 -5.91 0.74
N MET A 79 11.56 -5.53 0.08
CA MET A 79 10.82 -6.39 -0.82
C MET A 79 11.72 -6.86 -1.96
N GLU A 80 12.40 -5.95 -2.67
CA GLU A 80 13.30 -6.28 -3.77
C GLU A 80 14.45 -7.19 -3.34
N ALA A 81 14.97 -7.01 -2.12
CA ALA A 81 16.04 -7.83 -1.58
C ALA A 81 15.58 -9.24 -1.16
N ASN A 82 14.30 -9.43 -0.83
CA ASN A 82 13.74 -10.70 -0.36
C ASN A 82 12.77 -11.35 -1.37
N ALA A 83 12.49 -10.68 -2.49
CA ALA A 83 11.70 -11.22 -3.58
C ALA A 83 12.43 -12.47 -4.13
N PRO A 84 11.72 -13.59 -4.35
CA PRO A 84 12.31 -14.84 -4.80
C PRO A 84 12.88 -14.77 -6.23
#